data_AF-A0A4Z1SQ62-F1
#
_entry.id   AF-A0A4Z1SQ62-F1
#
_cell.length_a   1.000
_cell.length_b   1.000
_cell.length_c   1.000
_cell.angle_alpha   90.00
_cell.angle_beta   90.00
_cell.angle_gamma   90.00
#
_symmetry.space_group_name_H-M   'P 1'
#
loop_
_entity.id
_entity.type
_entity.pdbx_description
1 polymer ?
#
loop_
_entity_poly.entity_id
_entity_poly.type
_entity_poly.pdbx_seq_one_letter_code
_entity_poly.pdbx_strand_id
1 'polypeptide(L)'
;MSGTTHNGFYYSRKYYDDTYEYRHVIMPEEIAKKLTFDHLLSEPEWRSLGIMMSQGWVHYDYHKPEPNILMFRRPHDGNIPEDAQ
;
A
#
# COMPACT_ATOMS: atom_id res chain seq x y z
N MET A 1 -7.61 -14.38 -0.53
CA MET A 1 -7.18 -12.98 -0.72
C MET A 1 -6.34 -12.90 -1.97
N SER A 2 -6.88 -12.34 -3.06
CA SER A 2 -6.18 -12.28 -4.33
C SER A 2 -5.20 -11.12 -4.33
N GLY A 3 -3.90 -11.40 -4.46
CA GLY A 3 -2.81 -10.43 -4.42
C GLY A 3 -1.48 -11.10 -4.78
N THR A 4 -0.40 -10.33 -4.80
CA THR A 4 0.94 -10.83 -5.15
C THR A 4 1.87 -10.63 -3.97
N THR A 5 2.75 -11.60 -3.71
CA THR A 5 3.78 -11.49 -2.69
C THR A 5 5.13 -11.24 -3.34
N HIS A 6 5.88 -10.27 -2.82
CA HIS A 6 7.24 -9.98 -3.27
C HIS A 6 8.12 -9.60 -2.08
N ASN A 7 9.26 -10.28 -1.91
CA ASN A 7 10.20 -10.09 -0.78
C ASN A 7 9.52 -10.10 0.61
N GLY A 8 8.53 -10.98 0.81
CA GLY A 8 7.76 -11.07 2.06
C GLY A 8 6.64 -10.04 2.22
N PHE A 9 6.59 -9.00 1.38
CA PHE A 9 5.48 -8.06 1.35
C PHE A 9 4.34 -8.61 0.50
N TYR A 10 3.12 -8.54 1.01
CA TYR A 10 1.92 -8.85 0.25
C TYR A 10 1.27 -7.58 -0.29
N TYR A 11 0.91 -7.60 -1.57
CA TYR A 11 0.28 -6.49 -2.27
C TYR A 11 -1.14 -6.91 -2.66
N SER A 12 -2.13 -6.17 -2.19
CA SER A 12 -3.52 -6.44 -2.56
C SER A 12 -3.77 -6.20 -4.04
N ARG A 13 -4.87 -6.77 -4.56
CA ARG A 13 -5.49 -6.21 -5.77
C ARG A 13 -5.82 -4.74 -5.57
N LYS A 14 -5.80 -4.00 -6.68
CA LYS A 14 -6.22 -2.60 -6.68
C LYS A 14 -7.74 -2.52 -6.60
N TYR A 15 -8.24 -1.50 -5.93
CA TYR A 15 -9.65 -1.13 -5.89
C TYR A 15 -9.75 0.38 -6.13
N TYR A 16 -10.93 0.86 -6.52
CA TYR A 16 -11.07 2.20 -7.11
C TYR A 16 -12.32 2.88 -6.56
N ASP A 17 -12.27 4.20 -6.45
CA ASP A 17 -13.46 5.06 -6.41
C ASP A 17 -13.44 5.98 -7.64
N ASP A 18 -14.20 7.08 -7.61
CA ASP A 18 -14.28 8.04 -8.72
C ASP A 18 -13.02 8.91 -8.90
N THR A 19 -12.11 8.92 -7.92
CA THR A 19 -10.97 9.86 -7.86
C THR A 19 -9.62 9.16 -7.70
N TYR A 20 -9.56 8.05 -6.98
CA TYR A 20 -8.34 7.36 -6.59
C TYR A 20 -8.38 5.87 -6.91
N GLU A 21 -7.21 5.34 -7.26
CA GLU A 21 -6.92 3.92 -7.13
C GLU A 21 -6.22 3.66 -5.79
N TYR A 22 -6.56 2.53 -5.18
CA TYR A 22 -6.16 2.14 -3.85
C TYR A 22 -5.52 0.75 -3.85
N ARG A 23 -4.64 0.52 -2.88
CA ARG A 23 -4.06 -0.78 -2.56
C ARG A 23 -3.60 -0.76 -1.12
N HIS A 24 -3.66 -1.90 -0.44
CA HIS A 24 -2.93 -2.09 0.80
C HIS A 24 -1.72 -2.99 0.59
N VAL A 25 -0.67 -2.72 1.36
CA VAL A 25 0.53 -3.56 1.45
C VAL A 25 0.61 -4.11 2.86
N ILE A 26 0.72 -5.43 2.99
CA ILE A 26 0.97 -6.09 4.27
C ILE A 26 2.46 -6.38 4.35
N MET A 27 3.11 -5.77 5.32
CA MET A 27 4.52 -5.91 5.62
C MET A 27 4.78 -7.14 6.50
N PRO A 28 5.96 -7.79 6.38
CA PRO A 28 6.35 -8.85 7.31
C PRO A 28 6.33 -8.39 8.77
N GLU A 29 5.87 -9.26 9.67
CA GLU A 29 5.78 -8.94 11.10
C GLU A 29 7.14 -8.55 11.70
N GLU A 30 8.25 -9.17 11.25
CA GLU A 30 9.58 -8.84 11.76
C GLU A 30 10.03 -7.41 11.44
N ILE A 31 9.48 -6.80 10.39
CA ILE A 31 9.73 -5.39 10.04
C ILE A 31 8.74 -4.50 10.80
N ALA A 32 7.46 -4.88 10.84
CA ALA A 32 6.41 -4.13 11.55
C ALA A 32 6.74 -3.92 13.04
N LYS A 33 7.26 -4.95 13.72
CA LYS A 33 7.63 -4.88 15.14
C LYS A 33 8.81 -3.94 15.43
N LYS A 34 9.60 -3.56 14.42
CA LYS A 34 10.75 -2.66 14.54
C LYS A 34 10.42 -1.21 14.23
N LEU A 35 9.25 -0.95 13.64
CA LEU A 35 8.84 0.38 13.21
C LEU A 35 7.83 0.95 14.20
N THR A 36 8.04 2.21 14.59
CA THR A 36 7.03 3.02 15.26
C THR A 36 6.46 3.99 14.23
N PHE A 37 5.24 3.76 13.77
CA PHE A 37 4.55 4.68 12.87
C PHE A 37 3.96 5.84 13.69
N ASP A 38 4.74 6.89 13.90
CA ASP A 38 4.29 8.17 14.44
C ASP A 38 3.82 9.13 13.33
N HIS A 39 4.05 8.79 12.06
CA HIS A 39 3.65 9.57 10.89
C HIS A 39 3.39 8.69 9.66
N LEU A 40 2.82 9.31 8.61
CA LEU A 40 2.65 8.70 7.29
C LEU A 40 3.97 8.73 6.51
N LEU A 41 4.45 7.57 6.09
CA LEU A 41 5.63 7.42 5.23
C LEU A 41 5.53 8.14 3.88
N SER A 42 6.54 8.94 3.57
CA SER A 42 6.82 9.48 2.24
C SER A 42 7.29 8.40 1.25
N GLU A 43 7.29 8.70 -0.05
CA GLU A 43 7.76 7.76 -1.09
C GLU A 43 9.18 7.23 -0.88
N PRO A 44 10.17 8.07 -0.53
CA PRO A 44 11.50 7.57 -0.17
C PRO A 44 11.48 6.60 1.02
N GLU A 45 10.70 6.91 2.07
CA GLU A 45 10.67 6.11 3.30
C GLU A 45 10.09 4.72 3.06
N TRP A 46 8.92 4.61 2.42
CA TRP A 46 8.34 3.30 2.16
C TRP A 46 9.14 2.49 1.12
N ARG A 47 9.81 3.15 0.17
CA ARG A 47 10.76 2.48 -0.74
C ARG A 47 11.97 1.92 0.00
N SER A 48 12.51 2.65 0.99
CA SER A 48 13.62 2.18 1.82
C SER A 48 13.25 0.96 2.68
N LEU A 49 11.96 0.74 2.98
CA LEU A 49 11.49 -0.49 3.61
C LEU A 49 11.47 -1.71 2.68
N GLY A 50 11.63 -1.51 1.36
CA GLY A 50 11.59 -2.58 0.36
C GLY A 50 10.24 -2.72 -0.37
N ILE A 51 9.30 -1.80 -0.12
CA ILE A 51 8.03 -1.76 -0.86
C ILE A 51 8.29 -1.28 -2.28
N MET A 52 7.80 -2.03 -3.26
CA MET A 52 7.98 -1.73 -4.68
C MET A 52 6.64 -1.58 -5.39
N MET A 53 6.38 -0.36 -5.86
CA MET A 53 5.22 -0.01 -6.66
C MET A 53 5.63 1.01 -7.73
N SER A 54 4.75 1.22 -8.71
CA SER A 54 4.87 2.31 -9.68
C SER A 54 4.92 3.69 -8.99
N GLN A 55 5.25 4.74 -9.72
CA GLN A 55 5.29 6.09 -9.16
C GLN A 55 3.87 6.59 -8.77
N GLY A 56 3.83 7.50 -7.79
CA GLY A 56 2.65 8.31 -7.45
C GLY A 56 1.80 7.78 -6.30
N TRP A 57 2.15 6.62 -5.73
CA TRP A 57 1.46 6.08 -4.56
C TRP A 57 1.80 6.87 -3.29
N VAL A 58 0.76 7.28 -2.58
CA VAL A 58 0.84 8.01 -1.31
C VAL A 58 0.30 7.13 -0.20
N HIS A 59 1.10 6.92 0.85
CA HIS A 59 0.63 6.32 2.11
C HIS A 59 -0.27 7.35 2.80
N TYR A 60 -1.57 7.09 2.86
CA TYR A 60 -2.56 8.10 3.26
C TYR A 60 -3.26 7.81 4.58
N ASP A 61 -3.14 6.58 5.08
CA ASP A 61 -3.75 6.18 6.34
C ASP A 61 -3.04 4.95 6.93
N TYR A 62 -3.17 4.75 8.24
CA TYR A 62 -2.61 3.62 8.97
C TYR A 62 -3.70 2.87 9.74
N HIS A 63 -3.68 1.54 9.63
CA HIS A 63 -4.63 0.71 10.35
C HIS A 63 -4.14 0.46 11.78
N LYS A 64 -4.61 1.27 12.75
CA LYS A 64 -4.19 1.18 14.16
C LYS A 64 -4.21 -0.24 14.76
N PRO A 65 -5.24 -1.08 14.50
CA PRO A 65 -5.26 -2.45 15.02
C PRO A 65 -4.20 -3.38 14.42
N GLU A 66 -3.80 -3.18 13.16
CA GLU A 66 -2.87 -4.03 12.42
C GLU A 66 -1.78 -3.16 11.76
N PRO A 67 -0.72 -2.77 12.51
CA PRO A 67 0.27 -1.80 12.06
C PRO A 67 1.12 -2.30 10.88
N ASN A 68 1.08 -3.59 10.58
CA ASN A 68 1.71 -4.18 9.41
C ASN A 68 0.92 -3.91 8.11
N ILE A 69 -0.26 -3.31 8.17
CA ILE A 69 -1.06 -2.94 7.00
C ILE A 69 -0.86 -1.44 6.68
N LEU A 70 -0.28 -1.17 5.52
CA LEU A 70 -0.07 0.18 5.00
C LEU A 70 -1.07 0.45 3.86
N MET A 71 -1.77 1.58 3.94
CA MET A 71 -2.84 1.95 2.99
C MET A 71 -2.32 2.99 1.99
N PHE A 72 -2.36 2.67 0.70
CA PHE A 72 -1.89 3.53 -0.36
C PHE A 72 -3.01 3.97 -1.29
N ARG A 73 -2.90 5.20 -1.80
CA ARG A 73 -3.76 5.74 -2.87
C ARG A 73 -2.95 6.52 -3.89
N ARG A 74 -3.45 6.63 -5.12
CA ARG A 74 -2.99 7.63 -6.10
C ARG A 74 -4.12 8.04 -7.04
N PRO A 75 -4.10 9.25 -7.62
CA PRO A 75 -5.09 9.64 -8.62
C PRO A 75 -5.06 8.69 -9.81
N HIS A 76 -6.23 8.41 -10.39
CA HIS A 76 -6.34 7.70 -11.66
C HIS A 76 -7.12 8.56 -12.67
N ASP A 77 -6.83 8.39 -13.96
CA ASP A 77 -7.46 9.17 -15.03
C ASP A 77 -8.82 8.60 -15.48
N GLY A 78 -9.54 7.88 -14.60
CA GLY A 78 -10.80 7.20 -14.95
C GLY A 78 -10.64 5.88 -15.74
N ASN A 79 -9.43 5.53 -16.16
CA ASN A 79 -9.13 4.25 -16.81
C ASN A 79 -9.10 3.11 -15.77
N ILE A 80 -10.27 2.66 -15.34
CA ILE A 80 -10.43 1.54 -14.40
C ILE A 80 -10.54 0.24 -15.22
N PRO A 81 -9.69 -0.77 -14.96
CA PRO A 81 -9.82 -2.08 -15.59
C PRO A 81 -11.17 -2.74 -15.25
N GLU A 82 -11.86 -3.33 -16.23
CA GLU A 82 -13.15 -4.01 -16.01
C GLU A 82 -13.05 -5.16 -14.99
N ASP A 83 -11.89 -5.82 -14.91
CA ASP A 83 -11.63 -6.92 -13.96
C ASP A 83 -11.39 -6.46 -12.51
N ALA A 84 -11.37 -5.14 -12.28
CA ALA A 84 -11.28 -4.54 -10.97
C ALA A 84 -12.64 -4.18 -10.33
N GLN A 85 -13.74 -4.38 -11.06
CA GLN A 85 -15.12 -4.22 -10.56
C GLN A 85 -15.67 -5.50 -9.94
#